data_AF-A0A0R3PWY9-F1
#
_entry.id   AF-A0A0R3PWY9-F1
#
_cell.length_a   1.000
_cell.length_b   1.000
_cell.length_c   1.000
_cell.angle_alpha   90.00
_cell.angle_beta   90.00
_cell.angle_gamma   90.00
#
_symmetry.space_group_name_H-M   'P 1'
#
loop_
_entity.id
_entity.type
_entity.pdbx_description
1 polymer ?
#
loop_
_entity_poly.entity_id
_entity_poly.type
_entity_poly.pdbx_seq_one_letter_code
_entity_poly.pdbx_strand_id
1 'polypeptide(L)'
;MVVAAGYLLLLFYYCFADLLMSIPSLVLLLMTVLATSCVNIVGAGSVCQYGHVSDYDAGQASYIRLVGTLAQTAGSSLFVLNLFGERTETVQVASRILFYAAQGLLFLANERTF
;
A
#
# COMPACT_ATOMS: atom_id res chain seq x y z
N MET A 1 -23.33 23.74 -35.27
CA MET A 1 -23.10 23.56 -33.82
C MET A 1 -22.85 22.09 -33.45
N VAL A 2 -23.66 21.13 -33.91
CA VAL A 2 -23.48 19.68 -33.60
C VAL A 2 -22.13 19.12 -34.04
N VAL A 3 -21.65 19.49 -35.24
CA VAL A 3 -20.36 19.01 -35.78
C VAL A 3 -19.16 19.51 -34.94
N ALA A 4 -19.19 20.78 -34.51
CA ALA A 4 -18.15 21.35 -33.66
C ALA A 4 -18.13 20.72 -32.26
N ALA A 5 -19.30 20.44 -31.69
CA ALA A 5 -19.43 19.74 -30.41
C ALA A 5 -18.90 18.30 -30.51
N GLY A 6 -19.20 17.58 -31.60
CA GLY A 6 -18.68 16.24 -31.84
C GLY A 6 -17.16 16.20 -31.98
N TYR A 7 -16.57 17.17 -32.68
CA TYR A 7 -15.11 17.30 -32.81
C TYR A 7 -14.42 17.57 -31.47
N LEU A 8 -14.96 18.50 -30.66
CA LEU A 8 -14.42 18.79 -29.34
C LEU A 8 -14.50 17.59 -28.38
N LEU A 9 -15.59 16.82 -28.42
CA LEU A 9 -15.74 15.60 -27.63
C LEU A 9 -14.75 14.51 -28.06
N LEU A 10 -14.54 14.32 -29.36
CA LEU A 10 -13.54 13.37 -29.88
C LEU A 10 -12.12 13.77 -29.47
N LEU A 11 -11.80 15.06 -29.54
CA LEU A 11 -10.50 15.60 -29.15
C LEU A 11 -10.28 15.46 -27.64
N PHE A 12 -11.32 15.72 -26.83
CA PHE A 12 -11.27 15.51 -25.39
C PHE A 12 -11.10 14.03 -25.03
N TYR A 13 -11.85 13.15 -25.70
CA TYR A 13 -11.72 11.70 -25.50
C TYR A 13 -10.33 11.21 -25.89
N TYR A 14 -9.78 11.60 -27.04
CA TYR A 14 -8.44 11.16 -27.44
C TYR A 14 -7.33 11.69 -26.51
N CYS A 15 -7.47 12.92 -26.02
CA CYS A 15 -6.47 13.54 -25.16
C CYS A 15 -6.50 12.98 -23.72
N PHE A 16 -7.69 12.62 -23.23
CA PHE A 16 -7.90 12.22 -21.84
C PHE A 16 -8.30 10.75 -21.66
N ALA A 17 -8.42 9.93 -22.72
CA ALA A 17 -8.78 8.51 -22.60
C ALA A 17 -7.80 7.73 -21.71
N ASP A 18 -6.50 7.95 -21.88
CA ASP A 18 -5.46 7.36 -21.02
C ASP A 18 -5.61 7.82 -19.56
N LEU A 19 -5.91 9.10 -19.35
CA LEU A 19 -6.11 9.66 -18.02
C LEU A 19 -7.37 9.09 -17.34
N LEU A 20 -8.45 8.96 -18.10
CA LEU A 20 -9.75 8.44 -17.64
C LEU A 20 -9.72 6.94 -17.34
N MET A 21 -8.81 6.17 -17.93
CA MET A 21 -8.62 4.75 -17.60
C MET A 21 -7.58 4.53 -16.48
N SER A 22 -6.52 5.33 -16.46
CA SER A 22 -5.43 5.20 -15.48
C SER A 22 -5.87 5.58 -14.07
N ILE A 23 -6.63 6.68 -13.90
CA ILE A 23 -7.12 7.12 -12.59
C ILE A 23 -8.00 6.07 -11.89
N PRO A 24 -9.08 5.53 -12.50
CA PRO A 24 -9.95 4.57 -11.81
C PRO A 24 -9.27 3.23 -11.56
N SER A 25 -8.41 2.75 -12.47
CA SER A 25 -7.65 1.52 -12.24
C SER A 25 -6.68 1.66 -11.06
N LEU A 26 -6.05 2.83 -10.91
CA LEU A 26 -5.19 3.09 -9.77
C LEU A 26 -5.97 3.24 -8.45
N VAL A 27 -7.17 3.82 -8.49
CA VAL A 27 -8.07 3.87 -7.32
C VAL A 27 -8.51 2.46 -6.90
N LEU A 28 -8.88 1.60 -7.85
CA LEU A 28 -9.23 0.21 -7.54
C LEU A 28 -8.04 -0.54 -6.93
N LEU A 29 -6.85 -0.38 -7.49
CA LEU A 29 -5.63 -0.99 -6.95
C LEU A 29 -5.34 -0.49 -5.53
N LEU A 30 -5.49 0.82 -5.28
CA LEU A 30 -5.34 1.40 -3.94
C LEU A 30 -6.34 0.81 -2.93
N MET A 31 -7.59 0.64 -3.33
CA MET A 31 -8.63 0.03 -2.50
C MET A 31 -8.29 -1.43 -2.17
N THR A 32 -7.76 -2.19 -3.13
CA THR A 32 -7.31 -3.58 -2.87
C THR A 32 -6.13 -3.62 -1.90
N VAL A 33 -5.14 -2.75 -2.08
CA VAL A 33 -3.99 -2.65 -1.17
C VAL A 33 -4.48 -2.27 0.23
N LEU A 34 -5.34 -1.27 0.36
CA LEU A 34 -5.88 -0.85 1.66
C LEU A 34 -6.68 -1.97 2.34
N ALA A 35 -7.54 -2.68 1.60
CA ALA A 35 -8.29 -3.81 2.12
C ALA A 35 -7.36 -4.92 2.63
N THR A 36 -6.35 -5.31 1.85
CA THR A 36 -5.36 -6.32 2.26
C THR A 36 -4.55 -5.88 3.48
N SER A 37 -4.16 -4.61 3.57
CA SER A 37 -3.48 -4.04 4.73
C SER A 37 -4.36 -4.08 5.98
N CYS A 38 -5.64 -3.72 5.88
CA CYS A 38 -6.59 -3.82 7.00
C CYS A 38 -6.73 -5.27 7.49
N VAL A 39 -6.91 -6.23 6.59
CA VAL A 39 -7.00 -7.66 6.97
C VAL A 39 -5.71 -8.15 7.62
N ASN A 40 -4.54 -7.76 7.09
CA ASN A 40 -3.25 -8.14 7.67
C ASN A 40 -3.00 -7.54 9.05
N ILE A 41 -3.34 -6.26 9.26
CA ILE A 41 -3.21 -5.59 10.56
C ILE A 41 -4.16 -6.23 11.57
N VAL A 42 -5.41 -6.49 11.20
CA VAL A 42 -6.39 -7.15 12.09
C VAL A 42 -5.97 -8.58 12.40
N GLY A 43 -5.49 -9.33 11.40
CA GLY A 43 -4.98 -10.69 11.57
C GLY A 43 -3.76 -10.73 12.50
N ALA A 44 -2.74 -9.92 12.23
CA ALA A 44 -1.55 -9.83 13.06
C ALA A 44 -1.87 -9.32 14.48
N GLY A 45 -2.75 -8.32 14.61
CA GLY A 45 -3.19 -7.80 15.91
C GLY A 45 -3.98 -8.83 16.71
N SER A 46 -4.87 -9.58 16.06
CA SER A 46 -5.61 -10.68 16.69
C SER A 46 -4.67 -11.77 17.19
N VAL A 47 -3.64 -12.13 16.43
CA VAL A 47 -2.62 -13.11 16.85
C VAL A 47 -1.78 -12.56 18.00
N CYS A 48 -1.43 -11.27 18.01
CA CYS A 48 -0.74 -10.65 19.15
C CYS A 48 -1.57 -10.64 20.44
N GLN A 49 -2.89 -10.46 20.34
CA GLN A 49 -3.77 -10.30 21.51
C GLN A 49 -4.35 -11.63 22.02
N TYR A 50 -4.65 -12.57 21.13
CA TYR A 50 -5.29 -13.85 21.46
C TYR A 50 -4.40 -15.07 21.20
N GLY A 51 -3.19 -14.88 20.66
CA GLY A 51 -2.19 -15.93 20.55
C GLY A 51 -1.87 -16.47 21.93
N HIS A 52 -2.03 -17.78 22.12
CA HIS A 52 -1.87 -18.43 23.41
C HIS A 52 -0.47 -18.13 23.99
N VAL A 53 -0.46 -17.47 25.14
CA VAL A 53 0.74 -17.01 25.88
C VAL A 53 1.48 -18.23 26.44
N SER A 54 2.19 -18.97 25.60
CA SER A 54 3.04 -20.08 26.06
C SER A 54 4.49 -19.95 25.61
N ASP A 55 4.79 -19.18 24.56
CA ASP A 55 6.16 -18.95 24.10
C ASP A 55 6.43 -17.46 23.88
N TYR A 56 7.37 -16.92 24.67
CA TYR A 56 7.79 -15.52 24.62
C TYR A 56 8.36 -15.14 23.24
N ASP A 57 9.04 -16.08 22.57
CA ASP A 57 9.56 -15.91 21.21
C ASP A 57 8.45 -15.84 20.15
N ALA A 58 7.37 -16.63 20.30
CA ALA A 58 6.24 -16.61 19.38
C ALA A 58 5.45 -15.29 19.44
N GLY A 59 5.30 -14.72 20.64
CA GLY A 59 4.70 -13.39 20.85
C GLY A 59 5.58 -12.26 20.30
N GLN A 60 6.91 -12.40 20.37
CA GLN A 60 7.83 -11.44 19.76
C GLN A 60 7.74 -11.48 18.23
N ALA A 61 7.68 -12.67 17.62
CA ALA A 61 7.56 -12.84 16.18
C ALA A 61 6.26 -12.25 15.61
N SER A 62 5.13 -12.40 16.31
CA SER A 62 3.85 -11.80 15.90
C SER A 62 3.89 -10.27 15.95
N TYR A 63 4.54 -9.68 16.96
CA TYR A 63 4.72 -8.23 17.05
C TYR A 63 5.61 -7.68 15.92
N ILE A 64 6.69 -8.37 15.58
CA ILE A 64 7.58 -7.99 14.48
C ILE A 64 6.81 -8.05 13.14
N ARG A 65 5.95 -9.06 12.93
CA ARG A 65 5.04 -9.11 11.77
C ARG A 65 4.07 -7.93 11.73
N LEU A 66 3.45 -7.58 12.86
CA LEU A 66 2.55 -6.43 12.95
C LEU A 66 3.26 -5.14 12.56
N VAL A 67 4.43 -4.88 13.14
CA VAL A 67 5.23 -3.67 12.83
C VAL A 67 5.66 -3.66 11.37
N GLY A 68 6.09 -4.80 10.82
CA GLY A 68 6.42 -4.94 9.39
C GLY A 68 5.24 -4.59 8.47
N THR A 69 4.04 -5.11 8.76
CA THR A 69 2.83 -4.80 7.97
C THR A 69 2.39 -3.34 8.06
N LEU A 70 2.57 -2.69 9.23
CA LEU A 70 2.30 -1.26 9.41
C LEU A 70 3.29 -0.40 8.61
N ALA A 71 4.58 -0.72 8.68
CA ALA A 71 5.62 -0.03 7.91
C ALA A 71 5.41 -0.19 6.39
N GLN A 72 5.03 -1.39 5.94
CA GLN A 72 4.69 -1.68 4.54
C GLN A 72 3.48 -0.83 4.08
N THR A 73 2.45 -0.73 4.91
CA THR A 73 1.24 0.05 4.63
C THR A 73 1.55 1.54 4.56
N ALA A 74 2.37 2.05 5.48
CA ALA A 74 2.84 3.43 5.49
C ALA A 74 3.73 3.77 4.27
N GLY A 75 4.62 2.86 3.87
CA GLY A 75 5.42 3.03 2.66
C GLY A 75 4.57 3.08 1.40
N SER A 76 3.54 2.23 1.33
CA SER A 76 2.60 2.19 0.19
C SER A 76 1.72 3.44 0.12
N SER A 77 1.25 3.97 1.26
CA SER A 77 0.48 5.22 1.29
C SER A 77 1.33 6.43 0.91
N LEU A 78 2.60 6.49 1.36
CA LEU A 78 3.56 7.53 0.95
C LEU A 78 3.87 7.48 -0.55
N PHE A 79 3.99 6.28 -1.13
CA PHE A 79 4.20 6.13 -2.58
C PHE A 79 3.01 6.67 -3.38
N VAL A 80 1.79 6.43 -2.92
CA VAL A 80 0.56 6.91 -3.56
C VAL A 80 0.41 8.42 -3.44
N LEU A 81 0.76 8.99 -2.27
CA LEU A 81 0.84 10.44 -2.09
C LEU A 81 1.85 11.08 -3.04
N ASN A 82 2.95 10.39 -3.37
CA ASN A 82 3.94 10.88 -4.32
C ASN A 82 3.50 10.76 -5.79
N LEU A 83 2.54 9.88 -6.09
CA LEU A 83 1.97 9.67 -7.43
C LEU A 83 0.90 10.71 -7.79
N PHE A 84 0.12 11.18 -6.80
CA PHE A 84 -0.95 12.17 -7.01
C PHE A 84 -0.70 13.54 -6.38
N GLY A 85 0.23 13.65 -5.45
CA GLY A 85 0.66 14.90 -4.84
C GLY A 85 1.81 15.56 -5.59
N GLU A 86 2.27 16.71 -5.08
CA GLU A 86 3.42 17.42 -5.62
C GLU A 86 4.69 16.56 -5.45
N ARG A 87 5.28 16.17 -6.58
CA ARG A 87 6.40 15.23 -6.65
C ARG A 87 7.58 15.73 -5.83
N THR A 88 7.78 15.14 -4.66
CA THR A 88 8.92 15.44 -3.77
C THR A 88 9.84 14.22 -3.73
N GLU A 89 11.08 14.36 -4.21
CA GLU A 89 12.07 13.26 -4.28
C GLU A 89 12.30 12.58 -2.91
N THR A 90 12.21 13.36 -1.83
CA THR A 90 12.32 12.91 -0.44
C THR A 90 11.30 11.84 -0.06
N VAL A 91 10.07 11.96 -0.55
CA VAL A 91 8.98 11.01 -0.26
C VAL A 91 9.22 9.67 -0.97
N GLN A 92 9.86 9.69 -2.14
CA GLN A 92 10.14 8.48 -2.92
C GLN A 92 11.25 7.64 -2.27
N VAL A 93 12.30 8.30 -1.80
CA VAL A 93 13.38 7.66 -1.05
C VAL A 93 12.86 7.10 0.28
N ALA A 94 12.04 7.86 1.02
CA ALA A 94 11.43 7.40 2.26
C ALA A 94 10.55 6.16 2.08
N SER A 95 9.71 6.12 1.03
CA SER A 95 8.86 4.96 0.73
C SER A 95 9.67 3.68 0.46
N ARG A 96 10.81 3.80 -0.25
CA ARG A 96 11.69 2.68 -0.55
C ARG A 96 12.40 2.17 0.70
N ILE A 97 12.89 3.07 1.55
CA ILE A 97 13.53 2.68 2.82
C ILE A 97 12.53 1.95 3.72
N LEU A 98 11.29 2.46 3.85
CA LEU A 98 10.22 1.81 4.61
C LEU A 98 9.88 0.42 4.06
N PHE A 99 9.83 0.26 2.74
CA PHE A 99 9.56 -1.02 2.10
C PHE A 99 10.68 -2.05 2.37
N TYR A 100 11.95 -1.65 2.24
CA TYR A 100 13.07 -2.54 2.54
C TYR A 100 13.16 -2.88 4.03
N ALA A 101 12.89 -1.93 4.92
CA ALA A 101 12.83 -2.16 6.35
C ALA A 101 11.69 -3.13 6.71
N ALA A 102 10.51 -2.97 6.10
CA ALA A 102 9.36 -3.87 6.30
C ALA A 102 9.67 -5.31 5.83
N GLN A 103 10.29 -5.47 4.66
CA GLN A 103 10.75 -6.77 4.16
C GLN A 103 11.78 -7.43 5.11
N GLY A 104 12.71 -6.64 5.65
CA GLY A 104 13.69 -7.11 6.64
C GLY A 104 13.04 -7.56 7.95
N LEU A 105 12.05 -6.80 8.45
CA LEU A 105 11.26 -7.20 9.63
C LEU A 105 10.46 -8.48 9.38
N LEU A 106 9.83 -8.62 8.21
CA LEU A 106 9.04 -9.81 7.86
C LEU A 106 9.93 -11.07 7.74
N PHE A 107 11.15 -10.92 7.20
CA PHE A 107 12.14 -12.00 7.18
C PHE A 107 12.55 -12.42 8.59
N LEU A 108 12.90 -11.45 9.44
CA LEU A 108 13.27 -11.70 10.84
C LEU A 108 12.13 -12.36 11.62
N ALA A 109 10.88 -11.93 11.38
CA ALA A 109 9.72 -12.53 12.01
C ALA A 109 9.47 -13.97 11.57
N ASN A 110 9.78 -14.31 10.31
CA ASN A 110 9.70 -15.69 9.83
C ASN A 110 10.77 -16.57 10.50
N GLU A 111 12.00 -16.07 10.63
CA GLU A 111 13.11 -16.79 11.29
C GLU A 111 12.81 -17.09 12.76
N ARG A 112 12.08 -16.21 13.47
CA ARG A 112 11.68 -16.42 14.87
C ARG A 112 10.46 -17.34 15.05
N THR A 113 9.79 -17.75 13.97
CA THR A 113 8.66 -18.69 14.02
C THR A 113 9.04 -20.14 13.71
N PHE A 114 10.26 -20.42 13.27
CA PHE A 114 10.80 -21.75 12.96
C PHE A 114 12.00 -22.07 13.84
#